data_AF-A0A1I4PFV5-F1
#
_entry.id   AF-A0A1I4PFV5-F1
#
_cell.length_a   1.000
_cell.length_b   1.000
_cell.length_c   1.000
_cell.angle_alpha   90.00
_cell.angle_beta   90.00
_cell.angle_gamma   90.00
#
_symmetry.space_group_name_H-M   'P 1'
#
loop_
_entity.id
_entity.type
_entity.pdbx_description
1 polymer ?
#
loop_
_entity_poly.entity_id
_entity_poly.type
_entity_poly.pdbx_seq_one_letter_code
_entity_poly.pdbx_strand_id
1 'polypeptide(L)' 'MTFGENLRKIRKEKKISQIMLYKKTGFPQTTISDWENNKYLPDVMEALKLAAVLKINLSQLLNGNFKSPKPKVS' A
#
# COMPACT_ATOMS: atom_id res chain seq x y z
N MET A 1 -11.66 4.09 5.72
CA MET A 1 -10.89 3.42 4.65
C MET A 1 -9.73 2.68 5.28
N THR A 2 -9.71 1.36 5.11
CA THR A 2 -8.65 0.45 5.55
C THR A 2 -7.42 0.56 4.64
N PHE A 3 -6.30 -0.06 5.04
CA PHE A 3 -5.10 -0.13 4.19
C PHE A 3 -5.40 -0.79 2.84
N GLY A 4 -6.07 -1.95 2.85
CA GLY A 4 -6.39 -2.71 1.65
C GLY A 4 -7.31 -1.96 0.69
N GLU A 5 -8.34 -1.30 1.23
CA GLU A 5 -9.22 -0.43 0.45
C GLU A 5 -8.45 0.72 -0.21
N ASN A 6 -7.52 1.34 0.52
CA ASN A 6 -6.70 2.43 0.00
C ASN A 6 -5.74 1.96 -1.10
N LEU A 7 -5.06 0.84 -0.89
CA LEU A 7 -4.19 0.22 -1.89
C LEU A 7 -4.97 -0.06 -3.18
N ARG A 8 -6.17 -0.65 -3.06
CA ARG A 8 -7.06 -0.93 -4.19
C ARG A 8 -7.49 0.36 -4.90
N LYS A 9 -7.86 1.40 -4.14
CA LYS A 9 -8.24 2.71 -4.68
C LYS A 9 -7.11 3.33 -5.48
N ILE A 10 -5.93 3.49 -4.88
CA ILE A 10 -4.73 4.06 -5.53
C ILE A 10 -4.37 3.27 -6.79
N ARG A 11 -4.37 1.93 -6.71
CA ARG A 11 -4.07 1.08 -7.87
C ARG A 11 -5.04 1.33 -9.03
N LYS A 12 -6.35 1.44 -8.74
CA LYS A 12 -7.38 1.73 -9.74
C LYS A 12 -7.27 3.14 -10.32
N GLU A 13 -6.99 4.14 -9.49
CA GLU A 13 -6.74 5.52 -9.94
C GLU A 13 -5.55 5.61 -10.90
N LYS A 14 -4.49 4.82 -10.64
CA LYS A 14 -3.32 4.68 -11.52
C LYS A 14 -3.59 3.79 -12.74
N LYS A 15 -4.79 3.22 -12.89
CA LYS A 15 -5.19 2.28 -13.96
C LYS A 15 -4.31 1.03 -14.05
N ILE A 16 -3.83 0.55 -12.91
CA ILE A 16 -2.97 -0.64 -12.82
C ILE A 16 -3.86 -1.85 -12.44
N SER A 17 -3.71 -3.00 -13.09
CA SER A 17 -4.34 -4.25 -12.64
C SER A 17 -3.50 -4.93 -11.55
N GLN A 18 -4.07 -5.85 -10.76
CA GLN A 18 -3.26 -6.59 -9.77
C GLN A 18 -2.12 -7.38 -10.45
N ILE A 19 -2.36 -7.93 -11.65
CA ILE A 19 -1.34 -8.60 -12.47
C ILE A 19 -0.25 -7.62 -12.90
N MET A 20 -0.62 -6.39 -13.30
CA MET A 20 0.37 -5.38 -13.66
C MET A 20 1.16 -4.90 -12.44
N LEU A 21 0.53 -4.82 -11.27
CA LEU A 21 1.23 -4.50 -10.03
C LEU A 21 2.22 -5.61 -9.67
N TYR A 22 1.84 -6.89 -9.80
CA TYR A 22 2.75 -8.04 -9.70
C TYR A 22 3.96 -7.87 -10.64
N LYS A 23 3.74 -7.56 -11.92
CA LYS A 23 4.85 -7.36 -12.88
C LYS A 23 5.81 -6.24 -12.48
N LYS A 24 5.35 -5.25 -11.70
CA LYS A 24 6.16 -4.11 -11.26
C LYS A 24 6.83 -4.34 -9.90
N THR A 25 6.19 -5.07 -8.99
CA THR A 25 6.67 -5.28 -7.61
C THR A 25 7.30 -6.66 -7.40
N GLY A 26 6.98 -7.64 -8.22
CA GLY A 26 7.29 -9.06 -7.99
C GLY A 26 6.38 -9.75 -6.96
N PHE A 27 5.46 -9.02 -6.31
CA PHE A 27 4.54 -9.63 -5.33
C PHE A 27 3.43 -10.39 -6.03
N PRO A 28 3.19 -11.67 -5.69
CA PRO A 28 2.14 -12.47 -6.33
C PRO A 28 0.79 -11.73 -6.36
N GLN A 29 0.02 -11.93 -7.43
CA GLN A 29 -1.30 -11.30 -7.56
C GLN A 29 -2.25 -11.73 -6.43
N THR A 30 -2.10 -12.94 -5.92
CA THR A 30 -2.80 -13.44 -4.72
C THR A 30 -2.45 -12.63 -3.48
N THR A 31 -1.16 -12.36 -3.24
CA THR A 31 -0.69 -11.51 -2.13
C THR A 31 -1.25 -10.09 -2.23
N ILE A 32 -1.22 -9.50 -3.42
CA ILE A 32 -1.82 -8.18 -3.66
C ILE A 32 -3.33 -8.21 -3.37
N SER A 33 -4.02 -9.27 -3.79
CA SER A 33 -5.46 -9.45 -3.52
C SER A 33 -5.73 -9.60 -2.03
N ASP A 34 -4.92 -10.36 -1.30
CA ASP A 34 -5.07 -10.57 0.14
C ASP A 34 -4.87 -9.25 0.91
N TRP A 35 -3.88 -8.44 0.53
CA TRP A 35 -3.69 -7.08 1.07
C TRP A 35 -4.90 -6.19 0.78
N GLU A 36 -5.38 -6.16 -0.47
CA GLU A 36 -6.55 -5.37 -0.87
C GLU A 36 -7.86 -5.79 -0.19
N ASN A 37 -7.94 -7.03 0.28
CA ASN A 37 -9.08 -7.57 1.01
C ASN A 37 -8.84 -7.62 2.53
N ASN A 38 -7.80 -6.96 3.04
CA ASN A 38 -7.46 -6.87 4.46
C ASN A 38 -7.24 -8.23 5.16
N LYS A 39 -6.82 -9.28 4.44
CA LYS A 39 -6.50 -10.58 5.07
C LYS A 39 -5.25 -10.51 5.92
N TYR A 40 -4.24 -9.77 5.46
CA TYR A 40 -3.03 -9.42 6.18
C TYR A 40 -2.45 -8.12 5.62
N LEU A 41 -1.46 -7.56 6.29
CA LEU A 41 -0.78 -6.33 5.87
C LEU A 41 0.60 -6.66 5.28
N PRO A 42 1.09 -5.85 4.33
CA PRO A 42 2.48 -5.90 3.95
C PRO A 42 3.36 -5.45 5.12
N ASP A 43 4.60 -5.94 5.15
CA ASP A 43 5.62 -5.38 6.03
C ASP A 43 6.07 -3.97 5.55
N VAL A 44 6.96 -3.34 6.31
CA VAL A 44 7.45 -1.99 6.00
C VAL A 44 8.19 -1.93 4.67
N MET A 45 9.02 -2.93 4.35
CA MET A 45 9.80 -2.98 3.11
C MET A 45 8.89 -3.21 1.89
N GLU A 46 7.89 -4.07 2.04
CA GLU A 46 6.87 -4.32 1.04
C GLU A 46 6.02 -3.07 0.78
N ALA A 47 5.59 -2.37 1.84
CA ALA A 47 4.85 -1.12 1.74
C ALA A 47 5.67 -0.01 1.06
N LEU A 48 6.97 0.11 1.37
CA LEU A 48 7.88 1.03 0.70
C LEU A 48 7.99 0.72 -0.80
N LYS A 49 8.10 -0.55 -1.17
CA LYS A 49 8.15 -0.98 -2.58
C LYS A 49 6.86 -0.66 -3.31
N LEU A 50 5.71 -0.89 -2.69
CA LEU A 50 4.40 -0.50 -3.23
C LEU A 50 4.32 1.00 -3.48
N ALA A 51 4.73 1.81 -2.49
CA ALA A 51 4.73 3.26 -2.60
C ALA A 51 5.62 3.76 -3.76
N ALA A 52 6.83 3.21 -3.89
CA ALA A 52 7.75 3.53 -4.98
C ALA A 52 7.17 3.20 -6.36
N VAL A 53 6.59 2.00 -6.53
CA VAL A 53 6.00 1.55 -7.81
C VAL A 53 4.76 2.36 -8.18
N LEU A 54 3.93 2.70 -7.19
CA LEU A 54 2.71 3.49 -7.37
C LEU A 54 3.00 5.00 -7.50
N LYS A 55 4.26 5.42 -7.31
CA LYS A 55 4.73 6.82 -7.33
C LYS A 55 3.93 7.68 -6.36
N ILE A 56 3.88 7.26 -5.11
CA ILE A 56 3.25 7.96 -3.99
C ILE A 56 4.14 7.88 -2.75
N ASN A 57 3.86 8.71 -1.76
CA ASN A 57 4.50 8.60 -0.45
C ASN A 57 3.89 7.47 0.37
N LEU A 58 4.70 6.88 1.27
CA LEU A 58 4.22 5.84 2.19
C LEU A 58 3.05 6.33 3.05
N SER A 59 3.07 7.60 3.49
CA SER A 59 1.96 8.20 4.25
C SER A 59 0.64 8.22 3.47
N GLN A 60 0.69 8.42 2.15
CA GLN A 60 -0.50 8.34 1.29
C GLN A 60 -1.00 6.91 1.17
N LEU A 61 -0.08 5.92 1.11
CA LEU A 61 -0.42 4.50 1.08
C LEU A 61 -1.05 4.04 2.41
N LEU A 62 -0.58 4.58 3.53
CA LEU A 62 -1.13 4.35 4.87
C LEU A 62 -2.37 5.20 5.19
N ASN A 63 -2.93 5.89 4.18
CA ASN A 63 -4.15 6.70 4.26
C ASN A 63 -4.08 7.85 5.29
N GLY A 64 -2.91 8.42 5.60
CA GLY A 64 -2.76 9.61 6.44
C GLY A 64 -3.27 9.52 7.89
N ASN A 65 -3.90 8.42 8.30
CA ASN A 65 -4.41 8.19 9.66
C ASN A 65 -3.33 7.74 10.64
N PHE A 66 -2.10 7.53 10.15
CA PHE A 66 -0.94 7.62 11.01
C PHE A 66 -0.74 9.08 11.38
N LYS A 67 -1.44 9.53 12.43
CA LYS A 67 -0.94 10.64 13.23
C LYS A 67 0.47 10.22 13.63
N SER A 68 1.49 10.90 13.11
CA SER A 68 2.86 10.72 13.59
C SER A 68 2.80 10.69 15.11
N PRO A 69 3.37 9.68 15.79
CA PRO A 69 3.46 9.72 17.23
C PRO A 69 4.05 11.09 17.56
N LYS A 70 3.29 11.90 18.31
CA LYS A 70 3.79 13.23 18.71
C LYS A 70 5.16 12.99 19.32
N PRO A 71 6.20 13.73 18.90
CA PRO A 71 7.49 13.60 19.55
C PRO A 71 7.23 13.72 21.05
N LYS A 72 7.67 12.72 21.83
CA LYS A 72 7.81 12.90 23.26
C LYS A 72 8.89 13.97 23.42
N VAL A 73 8.47 15.22 23.41
CA VAL A 73 9.28 16.31 23.96
C VAL A 73 9.50 15.93 25.43
N SER A 74 10.76 15.69 25.78
CA SER A 74 11.22 15.65 27.16
C SER A 74 11.05 17.01 27.80
#